data_AF-A0AAF0HAX9-F1
#
_entry.id   AF-A0AAF0HAX9-F1
#
_cell.length_a   1.000
_cell.length_b   1.000
_cell.length_c   1.000
_cell.angle_alpha   90.00
_cell.angle_beta   90.00
_cell.angle_gamma   90.00
#
_symmetry.space_group_name_H-M   'P 1'
#
loop_
_entity.id
_entity.type
_entity.pdbx_description
1 polymer ?
#
loop_
_entity_poly.entity_id
_entity_poly.type
_entity_poly.pdbx_seq_one_letter_code
_entity_poly.pdbx_strand_id
1 'polypeptide(L)'
;MAYLDDVYSKISYSLTAAHHYRGIGNDLGKPVLFIAFHGFANAFYSIREQLIKKEKNRPDLAFKAAISQAFDENADKQYRNYLDILMRNPLTHQGVFNSTSILEWVPNDFHDTVFPEQRISVSLEDGPVDVDTYFDTVCSAFVWWQKRMDDICDAYVNAGGRREVVNQSSINVDDNSAFDIL
;
A
#
# COMPACT_ATOMS: atom_id res chain seq x y z
N MET A 1 9.11 17.89 9.82
CA MET A 1 9.33 16.98 8.67
C MET A 1 9.43 15.53 9.08
N ALA A 2 10.15 15.18 10.15
CA ALA A 2 10.32 13.80 10.62
C ALA A 2 9.04 12.94 10.63
N TYR A 3 7.89 13.54 10.91
CA TYR A 3 6.60 12.86 10.86
C TYR A 3 6.12 12.50 9.45
N LEU A 4 6.25 13.41 8.48
CA LEU A 4 5.90 13.13 7.08
C LEU A 4 6.89 12.15 6.46
N ASP A 5 8.17 12.27 6.81
CA ASP A 5 9.21 11.33 6.39
C ASP A 5 8.94 9.90 6.91
N ASP A 6 8.47 9.77 8.16
CA ASP A 6 8.04 8.48 8.74
C ASP A 6 6.83 7.90 7.99
N VAL A 7 5.82 8.71 7.69
CA VAL A 7 4.66 8.28 6.88
C VAL A 7 5.10 7.86 5.48
N TYR A 8 5.99 8.62 4.84
CA TYR A 8 6.54 8.32 3.51
C TYR A 8 7.33 7.01 3.51
N SER A 9 8.13 6.78 4.56
CA SER A 9 8.90 5.55 4.72
C SER A 9 7.99 4.33 4.87
N LYS A 10 6.90 4.46 5.63
CA LYS A 10 5.87 3.40 5.76
C LYS A 10 5.20 3.09 4.44
N ILE A 11 4.83 4.11 3.66
CA ILE A 11 4.25 3.92 2.31
C ILE A 11 5.24 3.19 1.40
N SER A 12 6.51 3.62 1.39
CA SER A 12 7.56 3.02 0.55
C SER A 12 7.84 1.57 0.93
N TYR A 13 7.84 1.27 2.24
CA TYR A 13 7.94 -0.10 2.74
C TYR A 13 6.75 -0.95 2.29
N SER A 14 5.51 -0.44 2.41
CA SER A 14 4.32 -1.15 1.96
C SER A 14 4.32 -1.41 0.45
N LEU A 15 4.76 -0.45 -0.37
CA LEU A 15 4.90 -0.64 -1.81
C LEU A 15 5.94 -1.71 -2.15
N THR A 16 7.10 -1.68 -1.49
CA THR A 16 8.15 -2.68 -1.68
C THR A 16 7.67 -4.07 -1.30
N ALA A 17 6.95 -4.18 -0.18
CA ALA A 17 6.34 -5.43 0.24
C ALA A 17 5.29 -5.89 -0.79
N ALA A 18 4.42 -5.02 -1.29
CA ALA A 18 3.41 -5.39 -2.29
C ALA A 18 4.05 -5.94 -3.58
N HIS A 19 5.13 -5.33 -4.07
CA HIS A 19 5.89 -5.86 -5.20
C HIS A 19 6.54 -7.22 -4.92
N HIS A 20 7.07 -7.42 -3.71
CA HIS A 20 7.61 -8.72 -3.30
C HIS A 20 6.51 -9.79 -3.29
N TYR A 21 5.38 -9.51 -2.64
CA TYR A 21 4.24 -10.42 -2.56
C TYR A 21 3.60 -10.72 -3.93
N ARG A 22 3.62 -9.76 -4.87
CA ARG A 22 3.23 -10.00 -6.26
C ARG A 22 4.11 -11.06 -6.93
N GLY A 23 5.42 -11.00 -6.71
CA GLY A 23 6.38 -11.93 -7.32
C GLY A 23 6.27 -13.37 -6.82
N ILE A 24 5.69 -13.58 -5.64
CA ILE A 24 5.57 -14.90 -5.00
C ILE A 24 4.12 -15.30 -4.73
N GLY A 25 3.15 -14.46 -5.09
CA GLY A 25 1.76 -14.54 -4.59
C GLY A 25 1.07 -15.86 -4.91
N ASN A 26 1.32 -16.40 -6.10
CA ASN A 26 0.77 -17.69 -6.53
C ASN A 26 1.43 -18.90 -5.82
N ASP A 27 2.64 -18.73 -5.27
CA ASP A 27 3.34 -19.76 -4.49
C ASP A 27 2.93 -19.73 -3.01
N LEU A 28 2.24 -18.68 -2.57
CA LEU A 28 1.83 -18.52 -1.19
C LEU A 28 0.59 -19.34 -0.86
N GLY A 29 0.66 -20.04 0.27
CA GLY A 29 -0.51 -20.71 0.84
C GLY A 29 -1.61 -19.71 1.22
N LYS A 30 -2.87 -20.16 1.16
CA LYS A 30 -4.06 -19.38 1.52
C LYS A 30 -3.95 -18.55 2.82
N PRO A 31 -3.39 -19.09 3.93
CA PRO A 31 -3.27 -18.32 5.17
C PRO A 31 -2.33 -17.11 5.04
N VAL A 32 -1.25 -17.24 4.28
CA VAL A 32 -0.27 -16.16 4.09
C VAL A 32 -0.86 -15.05 3.23
N LEU A 33 -1.57 -15.40 2.16
CA LEU A 33 -2.29 -14.44 1.33
C LEU A 33 -3.34 -13.66 2.13
N PHE A 34 -4.11 -14.34 2.98
CA PHE A 34 -5.07 -13.68 3.87
C PHE A 34 -4.39 -12.64 4.78
N ILE A 35 -3.27 -13.01 5.41
CA ILE A 35 -2.50 -12.13 6.30
C ILE A 35 -1.94 -10.93 5.51
N ALA A 36 -1.35 -11.17 4.34
CA ALA A 36 -0.83 -10.11 3.48
C ALA A 36 -1.95 -9.13 3.09
N PHE A 37 -3.10 -9.66 2.69
CA PHE A 37 -4.27 -8.87 2.29
C PHE A 37 -4.74 -7.94 3.42
N HIS A 38 -4.92 -8.51 4.62
CA HIS A 38 -5.30 -7.74 5.81
C HIS A 38 -4.22 -6.74 6.22
N GLY A 39 -2.95 -7.12 6.08
CA GLY A 39 -1.80 -6.26 6.37
C GLY A 39 -1.80 -5.00 5.51
N PHE A 40 -1.96 -5.14 4.20
CA PHE A 40 -1.97 -4.00 3.27
C PHE A 40 -3.19 -3.10 3.45
N ALA A 41 -4.36 -3.71 3.63
CA ALA A 41 -5.59 -3.00 3.95
C ALA A 41 -5.43 -2.15 5.23
N ASN A 42 -4.87 -2.73 6.30
CA ASN A 42 -4.62 -2.03 7.55
C ASN A 42 -3.58 -0.92 7.39
N ALA A 43 -2.50 -1.17 6.64
CA ALA A 43 -1.47 -0.18 6.36
C ALA A 43 -2.06 1.03 5.63
N PHE A 44 -2.83 0.81 4.57
CA PHE A 44 -3.52 1.86 3.81
C PHE A 44 -4.39 2.75 4.71
N TYR A 45 -5.22 2.12 5.56
CA TYR A 45 -6.08 2.86 6.50
C TYR A 45 -5.27 3.62 7.56
N SER A 46 -4.22 2.99 8.09
CA SER A 46 -3.40 3.55 9.16
C SER A 46 -2.70 4.86 8.76
N ILE A 47 -2.35 5.02 7.48
CA ILE A 47 -1.73 6.24 6.96
C ILE A 47 -2.70 7.41 7.08
N ARG A 48 -3.95 7.24 6.61
CA ARG A 48 -4.99 8.26 6.72
C ARG A 48 -5.26 8.65 8.17
N GLU A 49 -5.43 7.66 9.04
CA GLU A 49 -5.69 7.89 10.46
C GLU A 49 -4.55 8.64 11.14
N GLN A 50 -3.30 8.30 10.83
CA GLN A 50 -2.13 9.00 11.35
C GLN A 50 -2.19 10.48 10.96
N LEU A 51 -2.38 10.79 9.67
CA LEU A 51 -2.46 12.17 9.18
C LEU A 51 -3.55 12.99 9.90
N ILE A 52 -4.76 12.43 10.04
CA ILE A 52 -5.89 13.08 10.74
C ILE A 52 -5.62 13.24 12.26
N LYS A 53 -5.07 12.22 12.93
CA LYS A 53 -4.75 12.30 14.37
C LYS A 53 -3.70 13.35 14.65
N LYS A 54 -2.72 13.52 13.76
CA LYS A 54 -1.68 14.54 13.91
C LYS A 54 -2.29 15.95 13.86
N GLU A 55 -3.21 16.19 12.93
CA GLU A 55 -3.97 17.45 12.84
C GLU A 55 -4.66 17.79 14.17
N LYS A 56 -5.32 16.80 14.79
CA LYS A 56 -6.05 17.00 16.06
C LYS A 56 -5.13 17.28 17.26
N ASN A 57 -3.97 16.63 17.32
CA ASN A 57 -3.10 16.65 18.51
C ASN A 57 -2.07 17.80 18.51
N ARG A 58 -1.77 18.40 17.35
CA ARG A 58 -0.96 19.61 17.24
C ARG A 58 -1.56 20.47 16.11
N PRO A 59 -2.27 21.56 16.42
CA PRO A 59 -2.86 22.43 15.41
C PRO A 59 -1.78 23.27 14.72
N ASP A 60 -0.99 22.61 13.89
CA ASP A 60 -0.15 23.26 12.89
C ASP A 60 -1.08 23.68 11.74
N LEU A 61 -1.36 24.99 11.66
CA LEU A 61 -2.29 25.56 10.67
C LEU A 61 -1.81 25.31 9.24
N ALA A 62 -0.49 25.31 9.01
CA ALA A 62 0.08 24.99 7.70
C ALA A 62 -0.11 23.51 7.37
N PHE A 63 0.08 22.63 8.34
CA PHE A 63 -0.18 21.19 8.16
C PHE A 63 -1.66 20.90 7.90
N LYS A 64 -2.55 21.54 8.64
CA LYS A 64 -3.99 21.41 8.44
C LYS A 64 -4.41 21.89 7.05
N ALA A 65 -3.92 23.06 6.62
CA ALA A 65 -4.18 23.58 5.29
C ALA A 65 -3.66 22.64 4.19
N ALA A 66 -2.46 22.07 4.37
CA ALA A 66 -1.88 21.10 3.43
C ALA A 66 -2.69 19.81 3.31
N ILE A 67 -3.14 19.23 4.44
CA ILE A 67 -4.02 18.07 4.46
C ILE A 67 -5.36 18.41 3.82
N SER A 68 -6.00 19.52 4.21
CA SER A 68 -7.26 19.95 3.61
C SER A 68 -7.12 20.11 2.10
N GLN A 69 -6.13 20.87 1.62
CA GLN A 69 -5.87 21.09 0.19
C GLN A 69 -5.61 19.78 -0.56
N ALA A 70 -4.75 18.92 -0.01
CA ALA A 70 -4.51 17.60 -0.60
C ALA A 70 -5.83 16.85 -0.74
N PHE A 71 -6.69 16.79 0.29
CA PHE A 71 -7.94 16.04 0.18
C PHE A 71 -9.11 16.78 -0.51
N ASP A 72 -8.99 18.05 -0.88
CA ASP A 72 -10.12 18.88 -1.37
C ASP A 72 -10.34 18.89 -2.90
N GLU A 73 -9.60 18.11 -3.67
CA GLU A 73 -9.76 18.14 -5.13
C GLU A 73 -10.70 17.04 -5.61
N ASN A 74 -11.84 17.49 -6.18
CA ASN A 74 -12.87 16.67 -6.84
C ASN A 74 -12.33 15.71 -7.94
N ALA A 75 -11.05 15.81 -8.33
CA ALA A 75 -10.43 14.99 -9.36
C ALA A 75 -10.25 13.51 -8.95
N ASP A 76 -9.92 13.23 -7.69
CA ASP A 76 -9.56 11.86 -7.25
C ASP A 76 -10.61 11.20 -6.34
N LYS A 77 -11.75 11.85 -6.13
CA LYS A 77 -12.78 11.36 -5.19
C LYS A 77 -13.30 9.97 -5.56
N GLN A 78 -13.51 9.70 -6.85
CA GLN A 78 -13.96 8.40 -7.33
C GLN A 78 -12.91 7.31 -7.09
N TYR A 79 -11.65 7.58 -7.43
CA TYR A 79 -10.57 6.64 -7.25
C TYR A 79 -10.28 6.38 -5.77
N ARG A 80 -10.32 7.42 -4.93
CA ARG A 80 -10.24 7.27 -3.48
C ARG A 80 -11.38 6.42 -2.93
N ASN A 81 -12.62 6.64 -3.38
CA ASN A 81 -13.75 5.82 -2.95
C ASN A 81 -13.60 4.36 -3.38
N TYR A 82 -13.07 4.11 -4.59
CA TYR A 82 -12.75 2.77 -5.07
C TYR A 82 -11.69 2.09 -4.18
N LEU A 83 -10.58 2.78 -3.87
CA LEU A 83 -9.56 2.28 -2.96
C LEU A 83 -10.08 2.08 -1.53
N ASP A 84 -10.91 3.00 -1.04
CA ASP A 84 -11.54 2.90 0.28
C ASP A 84 -12.46 1.67 0.33
N ILE A 85 -13.26 1.38 -0.71
CA ILE A 85 -14.10 0.17 -0.76
C ILE A 85 -13.23 -1.09 -0.71
N LEU A 86 -12.22 -1.17 -1.59
CA LEU A 86 -11.37 -2.35 -1.72
C LEU A 86 -10.46 -2.59 -0.52
N MET A 87 -9.97 -1.54 0.13
CA MET A 87 -9.03 -1.65 1.25
C MET A 87 -9.75 -1.61 2.61
N ARG A 88 -10.99 -1.15 2.70
CA ARG A 88 -11.73 -1.06 3.98
C ARG A 88 -12.77 -2.16 4.14
N ASN A 89 -13.57 -2.46 3.12
CA ASN A 89 -14.67 -3.42 3.28
C ASN A 89 -14.20 -4.83 3.67
N PRO A 90 -13.09 -5.36 3.12
CA PRO A 90 -12.57 -6.67 3.53
C PRO A 90 -12.22 -6.74 5.02
N LEU A 91 -11.75 -5.62 5.61
CA LEU A 91 -11.40 -5.52 7.03
C LEU A 91 -12.61 -5.37 7.95
N THR A 92 -13.64 -4.62 7.54
CA THR A 92 -14.75 -4.24 8.43
C THR A 92 -15.94 -5.18 8.35
N HIS A 93 -16.11 -5.93 7.25
CA HIS A 93 -17.31 -6.74 7.02
C HIS A 93 -17.13 -8.25 7.23
N GLN A 94 -16.01 -8.72 7.79
CA GLN A 94 -15.70 -10.17 7.81
C GLN A 94 -15.91 -10.77 6.41
N GLY A 95 -15.53 -10.03 5.37
CA GLY A 95 -15.70 -10.47 3.99
C GLY A 95 -15.12 -11.88 3.88
N VAL A 96 -15.93 -12.82 3.38
CA VAL A 96 -15.52 -14.22 3.32
C VAL A 96 -14.36 -14.30 2.33
N PHE A 97 -13.14 -14.21 2.84
CA PHE A 97 -11.93 -14.37 2.05
C PHE A 97 -11.86 -15.84 1.61
N ASN A 98 -12.48 -16.12 0.48
CA ASN A 98 -12.40 -17.41 -0.18
C ASN A 98 -11.28 -17.32 -1.20
N SER A 99 -10.19 -18.01 -0.94
CA SER A 99 -9.20 -18.28 -1.98
C SER A 99 -9.49 -19.64 -2.60
N THR A 100 -9.55 -19.68 -3.92
CA THR A 100 -9.72 -20.90 -4.69
C THR A 100 -8.52 -21.06 -5.60
N SER A 101 -7.88 -22.23 -5.55
CA SER A 101 -6.85 -22.59 -6.53
C SER A 101 -7.56 -22.92 -7.83
N ILE A 102 -7.19 -22.23 -8.90
CA ILE A 102 -7.68 -22.47 -10.25
C ILE A 102 -6.52 -22.94 -11.12
N LEU A 103 -6.82 -23.83 -12.06
CA LEU A 103 -5.86 -24.28 -13.06
C LEU A 103 -6.22 -23.56 -14.36
N GLU A 104 -5.36 -22.64 -14.80
CA GLU A 104 -5.55 -21.90 -16.04
C GLU A 104 -4.54 -22.37 -17.09
N TRP A 105 -4.95 -22.46 -18.35
CA TRP A 105 -4.05 -22.78 -19.46
C TRP A 105 -3.53 -21.48 -20.05
N VAL A 106 -2.28 -21.14 -19.76
CA VAL A 106 -1.69 -19.86 -20.14
C VAL A 106 -0.76 -20.05 -21.34
N PRO A 107 -0.84 -19.16 -22.36
CA PRO A 107 0.09 -19.18 -23.48
C PRO A 107 1.54 -19.01 -23.03
N ASN A 108 2.42 -19.83 -23.58
CA ASN A 108 3.87 -19.70 -23.42
C ASN A 108 4.48 -19.33 -24.77
N ASP A 109 4.78 -18.04 -24.91
CA ASP A 109 5.32 -17.45 -26.14
C ASP A 109 6.67 -18.04 -26.55
N PHE A 110 7.44 -18.63 -25.62
CA PHE A 110 8.73 -19.26 -25.93
C PHE A 110 8.59 -20.62 -26.62
N HIS A 111 7.46 -21.28 -26.43
CA HIS A 111 7.22 -22.64 -26.91
C HIS A 111 6.02 -22.75 -27.84
N ASP A 112 5.37 -21.62 -28.18
CA ASP A 112 4.16 -21.56 -29.03
C ASP A 112 3.11 -22.61 -28.62
N THR A 113 2.90 -22.74 -27.31
CA THR A 113 2.03 -23.75 -26.70
C THR A 113 1.37 -23.19 -25.46
N VAL A 114 0.39 -23.90 -24.91
CA VAL A 114 -0.22 -23.59 -23.61
C VAL A 114 0.29 -24.57 -22.54
N PHE A 115 0.55 -24.06 -21.34
CA PHE A 115 0.85 -24.89 -20.16
C PHE A 115 -0.15 -24.62 -19.04
N PRO A 116 -0.46 -25.63 -18.21
CA PRO A 116 -1.29 -25.42 -17.05
C PRO A 116 -0.51 -24.65 -15.98
N GLU A 117 -1.01 -23.49 -15.59
CA GLU A 117 -0.50 -22.67 -14.49
C GLU A 117 -1.50 -22.72 -13.34
N GLN A 118 -1.01 -23.02 -12.13
CA GLN A 118 -1.83 -22.96 -10.95
C GLN A 118 -1.87 -21.51 -10.46
N ARG A 119 -3.07 -20.94 -10.43
CA ARG A 119 -3.30 -19.58 -9.97
C ARG A 119 -4.21 -19.59 -8.76
N ILE A 120 -4.13 -18.53 -7.96
CA ILE A 120 -5.04 -18.34 -6.83
C ILE A 120 -5.99 -17.20 -7.18
N SER A 121 -7.29 -17.47 -7.07
CA SER A 121 -8.32 -16.44 -7.14
C SER A 121 -8.85 -16.16 -5.74
N VAL A 122 -8.99 -14.88 -5.42
CA VAL A 122 -9.49 -14.37 -4.15
C VAL A 122 -10.88 -13.77 -4.38
N SER A 123 -11.90 -14.31 -3.71
CA SER A 123 -13.24 -13.70 -3.73
C SER A 123 -13.30 -12.51 -2.78
N LEU A 124 -13.59 -11.34 -3.35
CA LEU A 124 -14.01 -10.14 -2.63
C LEU A 124 -15.54 -9.98 -2.75
N GLU A 125 -16.11 -9.02 -2.04
CA GLU A 125 -17.55 -8.74 -2.05
C GLU A 125 -18.09 -8.47 -3.47
N ASP A 126 -17.27 -7.86 -4.33
CA ASP A 126 -17.60 -7.55 -5.73
C ASP A 126 -17.27 -8.70 -6.71
N GLY A 127 -16.80 -9.84 -6.20
CA GLY A 127 -16.49 -11.03 -7.00
C GLY A 127 -15.03 -11.50 -6.90
N PRO A 128 -14.69 -12.59 -7.61
CA PRO A 128 -13.33 -13.11 -7.66
C PRO A 128 -12.38 -12.14 -8.37
N VAL A 129 -11.24 -11.87 -7.74
CA VAL A 129 -10.10 -11.14 -8.28
C VAL A 129 -8.90 -12.08 -8.23
N ASP A 130 -8.14 -12.20 -9.31
CA ASP A 130 -6.89 -12.96 -9.29
C ASP A 130 -5.84 -12.28 -8.40
N VAL A 131 -4.91 -13.06 -7.84
CA VAL A 131 -3.91 -12.55 -6.88
C VAL A 131 -3.03 -11.46 -7.49
N ASP A 132 -2.72 -11.52 -8.79
CA ASP A 132 -1.88 -10.54 -9.46
C ASP A 132 -2.62 -9.19 -9.58
N THR A 133 -3.88 -9.21 -10.05
CA THR A 133 -4.75 -8.03 -10.10
C THR A 133 -4.96 -7.43 -8.72
N TYR A 134 -5.06 -8.25 -7.67
CA TYR A 134 -5.10 -7.73 -6.31
C TYR A 134 -3.82 -6.97 -5.95
N PHE A 135 -2.65 -7.58 -6.13
CA PHE A 135 -1.40 -6.91 -5.78
C PHE A 135 -1.11 -5.70 -6.68
N ASP A 136 -1.56 -5.69 -7.94
CA ASP A 136 -1.53 -4.51 -8.81
C ASP A 136 -2.39 -3.37 -8.24
N THR A 137 -3.57 -3.71 -7.72
CA THR A 137 -4.44 -2.75 -7.03
C THR A 137 -3.78 -2.20 -5.76
N VAL A 138 -3.17 -3.07 -4.94
CA VAL A 138 -2.42 -2.66 -3.74
C VAL A 138 -1.26 -1.73 -4.10
N CYS A 139 -0.46 -2.09 -5.11
CA CYS A 139 0.63 -1.25 -5.58
C CYS A 139 0.11 0.11 -6.02
N SER A 140 -0.97 0.13 -6.81
CA SER A 140 -1.61 1.36 -7.27
C SER A 140 -2.10 2.23 -6.10
N ALA A 141 -2.63 1.60 -5.04
CA ALA A 141 -3.07 2.29 -3.83
C ALA A 141 -1.90 2.97 -3.07
N PHE A 142 -0.73 2.32 -2.98
CA PHE A 142 0.44 2.91 -2.34
C PHE A 142 1.17 3.93 -3.22
N VAL A 143 1.17 3.75 -4.54
CA VAL A 143 1.63 4.78 -5.49
C VAL A 143 0.75 6.04 -5.37
N TRP A 144 -0.57 5.85 -5.25
CA TRP A 144 -1.49 6.95 -4.98
C TRP A 144 -1.15 7.66 -3.66
N TRP A 145 -0.83 6.92 -2.60
CA TRP A 145 -0.37 7.51 -1.33
C TRP A 145 0.97 8.25 -1.46
N GLN A 146 1.94 7.75 -2.24
CA GLN A 146 3.20 8.45 -2.48
C GLN A 146 2.95 9.81 -3.11
N LYS A 147 2.19 9.83 -4.22
CA LYS A 147 1.80 11.09 -4.88
C LYS A 147 1.10 12.03 -3.91
N ARG A 148 0.20 11.50 -3.08
CA ARG A 148 -0.52 12.32 -2.11
C ARG A 148 0.36 12.88 -1.00
N MET A 149 1.38 12.13 -0.59
CA MET A 149 2.37 12.64 0.34
C MET A 149 3.24 13.72 -0.27
N ASP A 150 3.58 13.62 -1.56
CA ASP A 150 4.28 14.68 -2.28
C ASP A 150 3.42 15.96 -2.31
N ASP A 151 2.13 15.85 -2.67
CA ASP A 151 1.17 16.97 -2.63
C ASP A 151 1.10 17.63 -1.23
N ILE A 152 1.02 16.81 -0.17
CA ILE A 152 0.97 17.28 1.22
C ILE A 152 2.27 17.98 1.61
N CYS A 153 3.42 17.43 1.23
CA CYS A 153 4.72 18.01 1.51
C CYS A 153 4.88 19.38 0.82
N ASP A 154 4.49 19.47 -0.45
CA ASP A 154 4.55 20.71 -1.22
C ASP A 154 3.61 21.77 -0.65
N ALA A 155 2.36 21.40 -0.37
CA ALA A 155 1.39 22.30 0.25
C ALA A 155 1.84 22.75 1.66
N TYR A 156 2.47 21.87 2.44
CA TYR A 156 2.98 22.21 3.77
C TYR A 156 4.09 23.26 3.70
N VAL A 157 5.04 23.10 2.77
CA VAL A 157 6.14 24.05 2.56
C VAL A 157 5.58 25.39 2.06
N ASN A 158 4.64 25.36 1.11
CA ASN A 158 4.01 26.56 0.56
C ASN A 158 3.21 27.35 1.60
N ALA A 159 2.61 26.66 2.58
CA ALA A 159 1.90 27.28 3.70
C ALA A 159 2.84 27.84 4.80
N GLY A 160 4.17 27.81 4.60
CA GLY A 160 5.16 28.32 5.54
C GLY A 160 5.58 27.30 6.61
N GLY A 161 5.27 26.02 6.42
CA GLY A 161 5.75 24.93 7.26
C GLY A 161 7.28 24.85 7.25
N ARG A 162 7.89 24.69 8.43
CA ARG A 162 9.36 24.57 8.52
C ARG A 162 9.80 23.12 8.29
N ARG A 163 10.73 22.90 7.37
CA ARG A 163 11.49 21.65 7.34
C ARG A 163 12.39 21.60 8.56
N GLU A 164 12.00 20.86 9.59
CA GLU A 164 12.96 20.43 10.61
C GLU A 164 14.04 19.61 9.89
N VAL A 165 15.26 20.15 9.86
CA VAL A 165 16.44 19.42 9.42
C VAL A 165 16.64 18.31 10.45
N VAL A 166 16.19 17.10 10.13
CA VAL A 166 16.55 15.92 10.89
C VAL A 166 18.03 15.71 10.63
N ASN A 167 18.88 16.07 11.58
CA ASN A 167 20.25 15.58 11.62
C ASN A 167 20.17 14.06 11.73
N GLN A 168 20.14 13.38 10.59
CA GLN A 168 20.39 11.95 10.52
C GLN A 168 21.85 11.78 10.91
N SER A 169 22.12 11.57 12.21
CA SER A 169 23.34 10.90 12.63
C SER A 169 23.34 9.56 11.91
N SER A 170 24.22 9.48 10.91
CA SER A 170 24.51 8.31 10.10
C SER A 170 24.50 7.05 10.96
N ILE A 171 23.44 6.26 10.84
CA ILE A 171 23.52 4.85 11.18
C ILE A 171 24.41 4.26 10.09
N ASN A 172 25.69 4.08 10.41
CA ASN A 172 26.54 3.15 9.67
C ASN A 172 25.84 1.79 9.79
N VAL A 173 25.17 1.39 8.71
CA VAL A 173 24.89 -0.03 8.48
C VAL A 173 26.22 -0.57 8.01
N ASP A 174 27.02 -1.07 8.96
CA ASP A 174 28.19 -1.86 8.62
C ASP A 174 27.73 -3.04 7.76
N ASP A 175 28.32 -3.10 6.58
CA ASP A 175 28.29 -4.20 5.64
C ASP A 175 28.56 -5.55 6.32
N ASN A 176 27.80 -6.56 5.89
CA ASN A 176 28.16 -7.98 5.94
C ASN A 176 28.35 -8.65 7.31
N SER A 177 27.26 -9.18 7.89
CA SER A 177 27.23 -10.56 8.41
C SER A 177 25.83 -10.94 8.89
N ALA A 178 25.12 -11.78 8.13
CA ALA A 178 24.15 -12.79 8.62
C ALA A 178 23.19 -13.21 7.49
N PHE A 179 23.74 -13.73 6.39
CA PHE A 179 23.07 -14.76 5.60
C PHE A 179 23.91 -16.03 5.72
N ASP A 180 23.97 -16.53 6.95
CA ASP A 180 24.33 -17.90 7.26
C ASP A 180 23.56 -18.23 8.54
N ILE A 181 22.54 -19.07 8.41
CA ILE A 181 22.10 -20.13 9.32
C ILE A 181 20.69 -20.60 8.87
N LEU A 182 20.70 -21.81 8.31
CA LEU A 182 19.65 -22.83 8.14
C LEU A 182 18.56 -22.63 7.08
#